data_AF-A0A3M2BW87-F1
#
_entry.id   AF-A0A3M2BW87-F1
#
_cell.length_a   1.000
_cell.length_b   1.000
_cell.length_c   1.000
_cell.angle_alpha   90.00
_cell.angle_beta   90.00
_cell.angle_gamma   90.00
#
_symmetry.space_group_name_H-M   'P 1'
#
loop_
_entity.id
_entity.type
_entity.pdbx_description
1 polymer ?
#
loop_
_entity_poly.entity_id
_entity_poly.type
_entity_poly.pdbx_seq_one_letter_code
_entity_poly.pdbx_strand_id
1 'polypeptide(L)' 'LTLLCDLFALERLEHHRAFFLEQGYFEPAKAKAIRKQVKKLCTELRPHAEPLVNAFAIPKEVLAAPIAE' A
#
# COMPACT_ATOMS: atom_id res chain seq x y z
N LEU A 1 3.34 -11.40 -6.80
CA LEU A 1 2.32 -10.43 -6.37
C LEU A 1 2.10 -10.39 -4.85
N THR A 2 2.67 -11.32 -4.07
CA THR A 2 2.51 -11.38 -2.62
C THR A 2 2.76 -10.06 -1.89
N LEU A 3 3.84 -9.32 -2.24
CA LEU A 3 4.12 -8.00 -1.64
C LEU A 3 2.98 -6.99 -1.79
N LEU A 4 2.31 -6.97 -2.95
CA LEU A 4 1.19 -6.08 -3.24
C LEU A 4 -0.06 -6.49 -2.44
N CYS A 5 -0.33 -7.80 -2.36
CA CYS A 5 -1.42 -8.34 -1.55
C CYS A 5 -1.22 -8.06 -0.06
N ASP A 6 -0.01 -8.26 0.45
CA ASP A 6 0.34 -8.01 1.85
C ASP A 6 0.25 -6.52 2.18
N LEU A 7 0.76 -5.66 1.28
CA LEU A 7 0.66 -4.21 1.44
C LEU A 7 -0.81 -3.77 1.46
N PHE A 8 -1.63 -4.27 0.53
CA PHE A 8 -3.05 -3.95 0.49
C PHE A 8 -3.78 -4.37 1.78
N ALA A 9 -3.57 -5.60 2.25
CA ALA A 9 -4.20 -6.09 3.46
C ALA A 9 -3.82 -5.24 4.69
N LEU A 10 -2.53 -4.94 4.86
CA LEU A 10 -2.05 -4.16 5.99
C LEU A 10 -2.42 -2.68 5.91
N GLU A 11 -2.46 -2.09 4.71
CA GLU A 11 -2.94 -0.72 4.50
C GLU A 11 -4.40 -0.61 4.93
N ARG A 12 -5.26 -1.56 4.57
CA ARG A 12 -6.67 -1.56 4.99
C ARG A 12 -6.82 -1.66 6.51
N LEU A 13 -6.00 -2.48 7.16
CA LEU A 13 -5.97 -2.56 8.62
C LEU A 13 -5.44 -1.27 9.27
N GLU A 14 -4.44 -0.61 8.67
CA GLU A 14 -3.94 0.69 9.15
C GLU A 14 -4.99 1.78 9.01
N HIS A 15 -5.68 1.84 7.87
CA HIS A 15 -6.71 2.83 7.56
C HIS A 15 -7.85 2.79 8.57
N HIS A 16 -8.28 1.59 8.95
CA HIS A 16 -9.37 1.36 9.90
C HIS A 16 -8.90 1.12 11.35
N ARG A 17 -7.64 1.41 11.68
CA ARG A 17 -7.06 1.08 13.00
C ARG A 17 -7.82 1.66 14.19
N ALA A 18 -8.47 2.82 14.03
CA ALA A 18 -9.22 3.47 15.10
C ALA A 18 -10.37 2.57 15.57
N PHE A 19 -11.17 2.06 14.62
CA PHE A 19 -12.23 1.10 14.91
C PHE A 19 -11.69 -0.16 15.62
N PHE A 20 -10.59 -0.75 15.11
CA PHE A 20 -10.02 -1.96 15.73
C PHE A 20 -9.45 -1.72 17.13
N LEU A 21 -8.95 -0.52 17.42
CA LEU A 21 -8.52 -0.13 18.77
C LEU A 21 -9.71 0.10 19.70
N GLU A 22 -10.76 0.77 19.23
CA GLU A 22 -11.99 1.02 20.00
C GLU A 22 -12.70 -0.28 20.39
N GLN A 23 -12.74 -1.25 19.47
CA GLN A 23 -13.32 -2.57 19.71
C GLN A 23 -12.39 -3.51 20.50
N GLY A 24 -11.17 -3.09 20.84
CA GLY A 24 -10.19 -3.91 21.55
C GLY A 24 -9.59 -5.07 20.76
N TYR A 25 -9.84 -5.16 19.44
CA TYR A 25 -9.21 -6.15 18.56
C TYR A 25 -7.70 -5.93 18.42
N PHE A 26 -7.27 -4.66 18.44
CA PHE A 26 -5.86 -4.28 18.42
C PHE A 26 -5.42 -3.73 19.76
N GLU A 27 -4.21 -4.09 20.15
CA GLU A 27 -3.44 -3.34 21.13
C GLU A 27 -2.69 -2.20 20.44
N PRO A 28 -2.38 -1.08 21.13
CA PRO A 28 -1.61 0.02 20.58
C PRO A 28 -0.26 -0.39 19.96
N ALA A 29 0.41 -1.39 20.56
CA ALA A 29 1.66 -1.94 20.04
C ALA A 29 1.47 -2.61 18.67
N LYS A 30 0.38 -3.37 18.48
CA LYS A 30 0.05 -4.02 17.22
C LYS A 30 -0.31 -3.00 16.14
N ALA A 31 -1.09 -1.97 16.47
CA ALA A 31 -1.39 -0.88 15.54
C ALA A 31 -0.11 -0.15 15.07
N LYS A 32 0.85 0.08 15.97
CA LYS A 32 2.16 0.65 15.62
C LYS A 32 2.99 -0.29 14.74
N ALA A 33 2.94 -1.59 15.00
CA ALA A 33 3.64 -2.59 14.20
C ALA A 33 3.09 -2.68 12.77
N ILE A 34 1.76 -2.66 12.59
CA ILE A 34 1.10 -2.63 11.27
C ILE A 34 1.60 -1.42 10.47
N ARG A 35 1.57 -0.22 11.05
CA ARG A 35 2.09 1.00 10.40
C ARG A 35 3.57 0.88 10.01
N LYS A 36 4.40 0.27 10.85
CA LYS A 36 5.81 0.03 10.53
C LYS A 36 5.96 -0.94 9.35
N GLN A 37 5.13 -1.98 9.32
CA GLN A 37 5.15 -2.99 8.27
C GLN A 37 4.66 -2.43 6.92
N VAL A 38 3.62 -1.60 6.91
CA VAL A 38 3.17 -0.87 5.70
C VAL A 38 4.34 -0.07 5.11
N LYS A 39 5.03 0.73 5.93
CA LYS A 39 6.20 1.50 5.48
C LYS A 39 7.32 0.62 4.93
N LYS A 40 7.60 -0.51 5.58
CA LYS A 40 8.61 -1.47 5.12
C LYS A 40 8.23 -2.05 3.76
N LEU A 41 6.99 -2.50 3.58
CA LEU A 41 6.50 -3.04 2.33
C LEU A 41 6.50 -1.99 1.21
N CYS A 42 6.18 -0.72 1.49
CA CYS A 42 6.35 0.36 0.50
C CYS A 42 7.80 0.51 0.05
N THR A 43 8.78 0.41 0.96
CA THR A 43 10.21 0.44 0.60
C THR A 43 10.60 -0.78 -0.24
N GLU A 44 10.13 -1.97 0.10
CA GLU A 44 10.39 -3.21 -0.65
C GLU A 44 9.72 -3.20 -2.03
N LEU A 45 8.54 -2.61 -2.16
CA LEU A 45 7.80 -2.52 -3.41
C LEU A 45 8.36 -1.43 -4.34
N ARG A 46 9.01 -0.40 -3.82
CA ARG A 46 9.54 0.74 -4.58
C ARG A 46 10.31 0.36 -5.86
N PRO A 47 11.30 -0.56 -5.85
CA PRO A 47 12.01 -0.94 -7.09
C PRO A 47 11.11 -1.62 -8.14
N HIS A 48 9.92 -2.07 -7.75
CA HIS A 48 8.95 -2.73 -8.63
C HIS A 48 7.81 -1.80 -9.07
N ALA A 49 7.71 -0.57 -8.55
CA ALA A 49 6.56 0.31 -8.78
C ALA A 49 6.36 0.66 -10.27
N GLU A 50 7.42 1.08 -10.95
CA GLU A 50 7.39 1.41 -12.38
C GLU A 50 7.01 0.21 -13.26
N PRO A 51 7.66 -0.97 -13.19
CA PRO A 51 7.26 -2.11 -14.01
C PRO A 51 5.85 -2.62 -13.71
N LEU A 52 5.36 -2.48 -12.47
CA LEU A 52 3.98 -2.83 -12.12
C LEU A 52 2.95 -1.88 -12.76
N VAL A 53 3.24 -0.58 -12.84
CA VAL A 53 2.36 0.39 -13.52
C VAL A 53 2.46 0.22 -15.03
N ASN A 54 3.65 0.01 -15.58
CA ASN A 54 3.84 -0.21 -17.01
C ASN A 54 3.16 -1.49 -17.51
N ALA A 55 2.98 -2.50 -16.65
CA ALA A 55 2.26 -3.73 -16.97
C ALA A 55 0.77 -3.52 -17.34
N PHE A 56 0.16 -2.38 -16.98
CA PHE A 56 -1.18 -2.02 -17.46
C PHE A 56 -1.21 -1.67 -18.95
N ALA A 57 -0.05 -1.46 -19.59
CA ALA A 57 0.09 -1.18 -21.01
C ALA A 57 -0.82 -0.05 -21.52
N ILE A 58 -1.00 0.99 -20.69
CA ILE A 58 -1.84 2.15 -21.02
C ILE A 58 -1.11 2.98 -22.08
N PRO A 59 -1.70 3.21 -23.27
CA PRO A 59 -1.10 4.04 -24.31
C PRO A 59 -0.89 5.48 -23.84
N LYS A 60 0.19 6.13 -24.29
CA LYS A 60 0.50 7.52 -23.90
C LYS A 60 -0.56 8.50 -24.38
N GLU A 61 -1.21 8.21 -25.50
CA GLU A 61 -2.23 9.05 -26.12
C GLU A 61 -3.50 9.19 -25.27
N VAL A 62 -3.75 8.22 -24.38
CA VAL A 62 -4.88 8.26 -23.44
C VAL A 62 -4.46 8.69 -22.03
N LEU A 63 -3.15 8.81 -21.77
CA LEU A 63 -2.59 9.36 -20.53
C LEU A 63 -2.69 10.89 -20.58
N ALA A 64 -3.83 11.44 -20.19
CA ALA A 64 -4.07 12.88 -20.07
C ALA A 64 -3.42 13.51 -18.81
N ALA A 65 -2.25 13.01 -18.40
CA ALA A 65 -1.56 13.39 -17.17
C ALA A 65 -0.21 14.06 -17.49
N PRO A 66 -0.09 15.39 -17.40
CA PRO A 66 1.16 16.12 -17.71
C PRO A 66 2.37 15.73 -16.84
N ILE A 67 2.13 15.16 -15.66
CA ILE A 67 3.17 14.67 -14.74
C ILE A 67 3.72 13.29 -15.13
N ALA A 68 3.08 12.61 -16.09
CA ALA A 68 3.42 11.27 -16.55
C ALA A 68 4.14 11.27 -17.91
N GLU A 69 4.45 12.46 -18.44
CA GLU A 69 5.30 12.63 -19.64
C GLU A 69 6.78 12.31 -19.38
#